data_AF-A0A969NR13-F1
#
_entry.id   AF-A0A969NR13-F1
#
_cell.length_a   1.000
_cell.length_b   1.000
_cell.length_c   1.000
_cell.angle_alpha   90.00
_cell.angle_beta   90.00
_cell.angle_gamma   90.00
#
_symmetry.space_group_name_H-M   'P 1'
#
loop_
_entity.id
_entity.type
_entity.pdbx_description
1 polymer ?
#
loop_
_entity_poly.entity_id
_entity_poly.type
_entity_poly.pdbx_seq_one_letter_code
_entity_poly.pdbx_strand_id
1 'polypeptide(L)'
;MENCLIRVGTEFRHWLEGKSLLFDDSFVHEAWNKTNEIRVILFMDIVRPTKFPVSVLNLFLINLIRYSPYVKDAYKNQKQWHKHLVDLSTS
;
A
#
# COMPACT_ATOMS: atom_id res chain seq x y z
N MET A 1 11.83 19.32 8.37
CA MET A 1 10.84 18.37 7.78
C MET A 1 11.54 17.06 7.38
N GLU A 2 12.28 16.41 8.30
CA GLU A 2 13.12 15.23 8.00
C GLU A 2 12.76 13.98 8.83
N ASN A 3 11.75 14.09 9.69
CA ASN A 3 11.52 13.10 10.76
C ASN A 3 10.57 11.96 10.36
N CYS A 4 9.95 12.03 9.18
CA CYS A 4 9.15 10.93 8.62
C CYS A 4 9.90 10.33 7.43
N LEU A 5 10.29 9.07 7.55
CA LEU A 5 11.10 8.39 6.54
C LEU A 5 10.59 6.98 6.28
N ILE A 6 10.90 6.47 5.10
CA ILE A 6 10.70 5.09 4.71
C ILE A 6 12.04 4.53 4.23
N ARG A 7 12.39 3.34 4.70
CA ARG A 7 13.48 2.53 4.16
C ARG A 7 12.87 1.50 3.23
N VAL A 8 13.43 1.32 2.05
CA VAL A 8 13.06 0.28 1.09
C VAL A 8 14.35 -0.45 0.70
N GLY A 9 14.51 -1.69 1.17
CA GLY A 9 15.78 -2.39 1.08
C GLY A 9 16.89 -1.63 1.82
N THR A 10 17.87 -1.14 1.08
CA THR A 10 19.01 -0.35 1.60
C THR A 10 18.83 1.17 1.43
N GLU A 11 17.79 1.63 0.74
CA GLU A 11 17.58 3.05 0.47
C GLU A 11 16.66 3.70 1.48
N PHE A 12 17.02 4.90 1.94
CA PHE A 12 16.18 5.74 2.79
C PHE A 12 15.63 6.91 1.99
N ARG A 13 14.33 7.17 2.16
CA ARG A 13 13.60 8.26 1.51
C ARG A 13 12.72 8.98 2.54
N HIS A 14 12.56 10.29 2.37
CA HIS A 14 11.71 11.10 3.23
C HIS A 14 10.39 11.41 2.53
N TRP A 15 9.31 11.44 3.31
CA TRP A 15 8.02 11.88 2.81
C TRP A 15 8.01 13.40 2.74
N LEU A 16 7.66 13.95 1.57
CA LEU A 16 7.49 15.39 1.35
C LEU A 16 6.03 15.67 1.01
N GLU A 17 5.46 16.70 1.61
CA GLU A 17 4.07 17.09 1.34
C GLU A 17 3.90 17.54 -0.12
N GLY A 18 2.80 17.13 -0.75
CA GLY A 18 2.53 17.41 -2.17
C GLY A 18 3.45 16.67 -3.16
N LYS A 19 4.32 15.77 -2.70
CA LYS A 19 5.16 14.92 -3.56
C LYS A 19 4.75 13.46 -3.45
N SER A 20 4.87 12.74 -4.55
CA SER A 20 4.69 11.29 -4.59
C SER A 20 6.04 10.58 -4.41
N LEU A 21 5.97 9.40 -3.78
CA LEU A 21 7.08 8.46 -3.71
C LEU A 21 6.58 7.13 -4.29
N LEU A 22 7.28 6.60 -5.27
CA LEU A 22 7.02 5.30 -5.87
C LEU A 22 8.16 4.36 -5.50
N PHE A 23 7.83 3.17 -5.00
CA PHE A 23 8.81 2.15 -4.66
C PHE A 23 8.22 0.74 -4.88
N ASP A 24 9.09 -0.27 -4.92
CA ASP A 24 8.72 -1.68 -5.03
C ASP A 24 8.51 -2.25 -3.61
N ASP A 25 7.28 -2.61 -3.29
CA ASP A 25 6.85 -3.11 -1.98
C ASP A 25 7.31 -4.55 -1.69
N SER A 26 7.81 -5.26 -2.71
CA SER A 26 8.38 -6.61 -2.56
C SER A 26 9.71 -6.61 -1.77
N PHE A 27 10.37 -5.45 -1.68
CA PHE A 27 11.53 -5.27 -0.81
C PHE A 27 11.09 -5.02 0.63
N VAL A 28 11.91 -5.49 1.58
CA VAL A 28 11.72 -5.19 3.01
C VAL A 28 11.67 -3.68 3.18
N HIS A 29 10.54 -3.18 3.67
CA HIS A 29 10.32 -1.76 3.86
C HIS A 29 9.84 -1.45 5.28
N GLU A 30 10.32 -0.34 5.82
CA GLU A 30 10.01 0.13 7.18
C GLU A 30 9.73 1.63 7.13
N ALA A 31 8.62 2.05 7.75
CA ALA A 31 8.25 3.46 7.86
C ALA A 31 8.37 3.93 9.31
N TRP A 32 8.94 5.12 9.50
CA TRP A 32 9.05 5.76 10.82
C TRP A 32 8.40 7.14 10.79
N ASN A 33 7.60 7.43 11.81
CA ASN A 33 7.16 8.78 12.14
C ASN A 33 7.83 9.22 13.45
N LYS A 34 8.90 10.03 13.36
CA LYS A 34 9.60 10.58 14.53
C LYS A 34 9.07 11.97 14.91
N THR A 35 7.80 12.26 14.64
CA THR A 35 7.14 13.52 15.01
C THR A 35 5.99 13.24 15.97
N ASN A 36 5.59 14.26 16.72
CA ASN A 36 4.38 14.21 17.58
C ASN A 36 3.11 14.56 16.81
N GLU A 37 3.20 14.66 15.47
CA GLU A 37 2.09 15.05 14.60
C GLU A 37 1.55 13.84 13.84
N ILE A 38 0.25 13.88 13.55
CA ILE A 38 -0.40 12.87 12.72
C ILE A 38 -0.01 13.11 11.27
N ARG A 39 0.57 12.08 10.64
CA ARG A 39 0.91 12.11 9.22
C ARG A 39 0.08 11.10 8.45
N VAL A 40 -0.72 11.60 7.52
CA VAL A 40 -1.54 10.78 6.62
C VAL A 40 -0.82 10.64 5.29
N ILE A 41 -0.75 9.43 4.77
CA ILE A 41 -0.25 9.12 3.42
C ILE A 41 -1.34 8.43 2.62
N LEU A 42 -1.48 8.78 1.35
CA LEU A 42 -2.26 7.99 0.40
C LEU A 42 -1.38 6.85 -0.10
N PHE A 43 -1.72 5.62 0.27
CA PHE A 43 -1.03 4.42 -0.17
C PHE A 43 -1.80 3.77 -1.34
N MET A 44 -1.12 3.50 -2.45
CA MET A 44 -1.73 2.96 -3.67
C MET A 44 -0.81 1.94 -4.33
N ASP A 45 -1.31 0.73 -4.52
CA ASP A 45 -0.62 -0.32 -5.26
C ASP A 45 -1.05 -0.31 -6.73
N ILE A 46 -0.07 -0.36 -7.62
CA ILE A 46 -0.30 -0.35 -9.08
C ILE A 46 0.19 -1.68 -9.65
N VAL A 47 -0.62 -2.30 -10.52
CA VAL A 47 -0.23 -3.54 -11.21
C VAL A 47 1.00 -3.27 -12.07
N ARG A 48 2.07 -4.07 -11.87
CA ARG A 48 3.31 -3.96 -12.63
C ARG A 48 3.04 -4.10 -14.15
N PRO A 49 3.40 -3.10 -14.97
CA PRO A 49 3.26 -3.21 -16.42
C PRO A 49 4.28 -4.23 -16.94
N THR A 50 3.79 -5.32 -17.53
CA THR A 50 4.60 -6.38 -18.11
C THR A 50 4.39 -6.43 -19.63
N LYS A 51 5.38 -6.91 -20.38
CA LYS A 51 5.29 -7.03 -21.84
C LYS A 51 4.47 -8.26 -22.23
N PHE A 52 3.84 -8.24 -23.40
CA PHE A 52 3.24 -9.45 -23.99
C PHE A 52 4.33 -10.50 -24.26
N PRO A 53 4.11 -11.80 -23.96
CA PRO A 53 2.87 -12.44 -23.49
C PRO A 53 2.71 -12.50 -21.95
N VAL A 54 3.72 -12.07 -21.19
CA VAL A 54 3.75 -12.14 -19.72
C VAL A 54 2.61 -11.32 -19.10
N SER A 55 2.16 -10.24 -19.74
CA SER A 55 1.00 -9.47 -19.29
C SER A 55 -0.29 -10.28 -19.18
N VAL A 56 -0.54 -11.19 -20.12
CA VAL A 56 -1.73 -12.05 -20.10
C VAL A 56 -1.63 -13.06 -18.96
N LEU A 57 -0.46 -13.67 -18.79
CA LEU A 57 -0.20 -14.59 -17.69
C LEU A 57 -0.33 -13.90 -16.32
N ASN A 58 0.23 -12.69 -16.17
CA ASN A 58 0.15 -11.90 -14.95
C ASN A 58 -1.31 -11.59 -14.58
N LEU A 59 -2.11 -11.11 -15.53
CA LEU A 59 -3.52 -10.84 -15.30
C LEU A 59 -4.31 -12.10 -14.94
N PHE A 60 -4.02 -13.22 -15.60
CA PHE A 60 -4.66 -14.50 -15.29
C PHE A 60 -4.35 -14.96 -13.86
N LEU A 61 -3.07 -14.91 -13.45
CA LEU A 61 -2.65 -15.27 -12.09
C LEU A 61 -3.28 -14.36 -11.03
N ILE A 62 -3.28 -13.03 -11.26
CA ILE A 62 -3.94 -12.07 -10.35
C ILE A 62 -5.43 -12.42 -10.21
N ASN A 63 -6.10 -12.77 -11.31
CA ASN A 63 -7.52 -13.16 -11.28
C ASN A 63 -7.74 -14.43 -10.45
N LEU A 64 -6.89 -15.44 -10.60
CA LEU A 64 -6.94 -16.68 -9.82
C LEU A 64 -6.69 -16.45 -8.33
N ILE A 65 -5.64 -15.70 -7.97
CA ILE A 65 -5.30 -15.39 -6.57
C ILE A 65 -6.44 -14.63 -5.89
N ARG A 66 -7.21 -13.83 -6.64
CA ARG A 66 -8.40 -13.13 -6.12
C ARG A 66 -9.49 -14.07 -5.59
N TYR A 67 -9.53 -15.33 -6.04
CA TYR A 67 -10.47 -16.33 -5.53
C TYR A 67 -10.00 -17.05 -4.27
N SER A 68 -8.72 -16.89 -3.91
CA SER A 68 -8.15 -17.50 -2.70
C SER A 68 -8.84 -17.00 -1.42
N PRO A 69 -8.88 -17.83 -0.37
CA PRO A 69 -9.39 -17.40 0.93
C PRO A 69 -8.60 -16.21 1.49
N TYR A 70 -7.28 -16.16 1.28
CA TYR A 70 -6.42 -15.06 1.72
C TYR A 70 -6.90 -13.69 1.21
N VAL A 71 -7.16 -13.56 -0.09
CA VAL A 71 -7.63 -12.28 -0.67
C VAL A 71 -9.06 -11.97 -0.25
N LYS A 72 -9.94 -12.98 -0.18
CA LYS A 72 -11.32 -12.79 0.27
C LYS A 72 -11.40 -12.31 1.71
N ASP A 73 -10.55 -12.85 2.59
CA ASP A 73 -10.52 -12.46 3.99
C ASP A 73 -9.87 -11.08 4.17
N ALA A 74 -8.80 -10.77 3.42
CA ALA A 74 -8.26 -9.42 3.34
C ALA A 74 -9.32 -8.39 2.90
N TYR A 75 -10.12 -8.71 1.88
CA TYR A 75 -11.21 -7.86 1.41
C TYR A 75 -12.31 -7.67 2.46
N LYS A 76 -12.72 -8.73 3.17
CA LYS A 76 -13.69 -8.64 4.28
C LYS A 76 -13.17 -7.74 5.40
N ASN A 77 -11.90 -7.94 5.81
CA ASN A 77 -11.26 -7.14 6.84
C ASN A 77 -11.27 -5.66 6.43
N GLN A 78 -10.85 -5.34 5.21
CA GLN A 78 -10.86 -3.96 4.69
C GLN A 78 -12.25 -3.32 4.76
N LYS A 79 -13.30 -4.07 4.40
CA LYS A 79 -14.69 -3.59 4.51
C LYS A 79 -15.12 -3.33 5.95
N GLN A 80 -14.69 -4.20 6.89
CA GLN A 80 -14.95 -4.00 8.32
C GLN A 80 -14.25 -2.75 8.84
N TRP A 81 -12.97 -2.54 8.53
CA TRP A 81 -12.24 -1.32 8.88
C TRP A 81 -12.91 -0.06 8.34
N HIS A 82 -13.34 -0.09 7.07
CA HIS A 82 -14.08 1.03 6.48
C HIS A 82 -15.34 1.38 7.26
N LYS A 83 -16.12 0.37 7.67
CA LYS A 83 -17.33 0.60 8.49
C LYS A 83 -17.00 1.28 9.82
N HIS A 84 -15.96 0.83 10.52
CA HIS A 84 -15.55 1.43 11.80
C HIS A 84 -15.09 2.89 11.61
N LEU A 85 -14.35 3.19 10.54
CA LEU A 85 -13.92 4.56 10.24
C LEU A 85 -15.11 5.49 9.95
N VAL A 86 -16.12 4.99 9.22
CA VAL A 86 -17.35 5.75 8.96
C VAL A 86 -18.10 6.00 10.26
N ASP A 87 -18.32 4.98 11.09
CA ASP A 87 -19.04 5.08 12.37
C ASP A 87 -18.37 6.12 13.31
N LEU A 88 -17.03 6.15 13.35
CA LEU A 88 -16.23 7.14 14.09
C LEU A 88 -16.32 8.56 13.53
N SER A 89 -16.59 8.73 12.23
CA SER A 89 -16.70 10.05 11.59
C SER A 89 -18.08 10.69 11.74
N THR A 90 -19.11 9.89 12.03
CA THR A 90 -20.50 10.32 12.20
C THR A 90 -20.96 10.46 13.65
N SER A 91 -20.08 10.17 14.62
CA SER A 91 -20.31 10.32 16.07
C SER A 91 -19.62 11.57 16.60
#